data_AF-U2C5P7-F1
#
_entry.id   AF-U2C5P7-F1
#
_cell.length_a   1.000
_cell.length_b   1.000
_cell.length_c   1.000
_cell.angle_alpha   90.00
_cell.angle_beta   90.00
_cell.angle_gamma   90.00
#
_symmetry.space_group_name_H-M   'P 1'
#
loop_
_entity.id
_entity.type
_entity.pdbx_description
1 polymer ?
#
loop_
_entity_poly.entity_id
_entity_poly.type
_entity_poly.pdbx_seq_one_letter_code
_entity_poly.pdbx_strand_id
1 'polypeptide(L)'
;MKTLIISLQSRDIIFELAANNKLRKKMETKKELKKKKERRNKIAIISLLIFLCFTISNAQEHCDFEDFIKNEFPAKEKNFMEGKLNLKNINIGFIFFKPIRYLGFIDSKIKRRMDVKFLKISKSEINDSIYLAKGKTIVGKNTRLFEGKIQIRQIYFFKYISTGEEGEMDGIVKSQGIIIADYHFREDKKLSATGVFEGKVLLRWYVNNKGVFSYDTINNFSDDYNNNQFIGTWTSYKTGVKKVANWGAHRIPCSGDLDIGAAEFMPNEKYYKYGWEDYKP
;
A
#
# COMPACT_ATOMS: atom_id res chain seq x y z
N MET A 1 -40.37 -3.98 -88.93
CA MET A 1 -39.60 -5.08 -88.28
C MET A 1 -38.32 -4.59 -87.59
N LYS A 2 -37.44 -3.81 -88.25
CA LYS A 2 -36.20 -3.26 -87.64
C LYS A 2 -36.42 -2.40 -86.38
N THR A 3 -37.46 -1.57 -86.33
CA THR A 3 -37.75 -0.69 -85.18
C THR A 3 -38.16 -1.45 -83.91
N LEU A 4 -38.83 -2.60 -84.07
CA LEU A 4 -39.27 -3.43 -82.95
C LEU A 4 -38.09 -4.17 -82.28
N ILE A 5 -37.10 -4.60 -83.09
CA ILE A 5 -35.90 -5.31 -82.64
C ILE A 5 -34.98 -4.39 -81.83
N ILE A 6 -34.80 -3.13 -82.27
CA ILE A 6 -34.01 -2.12 -81.55
C ILE A 6 -34.66 -1.78 -80.20
N SER A 7 -35.99 -1.70 -80.15
CA SER A 7 -36.75 -1.47 -78.90
C SER A 7 -36.65 -2.61 -77.89
N LEU A 8 -36.47 -3.86 -78.35
CA LEU A 8 -36.32 -5.03 -77.47
C LEU A 8 -34.89 -5.11 -76.90
N GLN A 9 -33.86 -4.96 -77.75
CA GLN A 9 -32.46 -4.94 -77.31
C GLN A 9 -32.15 -3.81 -76.31
N SER A 10 -32.76 -2.64 -76.49
CA SER A 10 -32.58 -1.50 -75.56
C SER A 10 -33.25 -1.74 -74.19
N ARG A 11 -34.35 -2.50 -74.12
CA ARG A 11 -34.98 -2.88 -72.85
C ARG A 11 -34.17 -3.92 -72.08
N ASP A 12 -33.58 -4.89 -72.78
CA ASP A 12 -32.72 -5.92 -72.17
C ASP A 12 -31.45 -5.31 -71.55
N ILE A 13 -30.80 -4.37 -72.24
CA ILE A 13 -29.64 -3.63 -71.73
C ILE A 13 -30.00 -2.83 -70.46
N ILE A 14 -31.15 -2.16 -70.45
CA ILE A 14 -31.62 -1.40 -69.28
C ILE A 14 -31.88 -2.34 -68.09
N PHE A 15 -32.46 -3.51 -68.33
CA PHE A 15 -32.72 -4.51 -67.30
C PHE A 15 -31.42 -5.07 -66.70
N GLU A 16 -30.43 -5.36 -67.55
CA GLU A 16 -29.12 -5.85 -67.14
C GLU A 16 -28.31 -4.82 -66.34
N LEU A 17 -28.34 -3.55 -66.76
CA LEU A 17 -27.75 -2.42 -66.02
C LEU A 17 -28.41 -2.23 -64.64
N ALA A 18 -29.74 -2.36 -64.56
CA ALA A 18 -30.47 -2.27 -63.29
C ALA A 18 -30.11 -3.43 -62.34
N ALA A 19 -29.99 -4.65 -62.86
CA ALA A 19 -29.57 -5.83 -62.10
C ALA A 19 -28.14 -5.68 -61.57
N ASN A 20 -27.21 -5.22 -62.40
CA ASN A 20 -25.81 -4.98 -62.02
C ASN A 20 -25.67 -3.87 -60.97
N ASN A 21 -26.42 -2.78 -61.09
CA ASN A 21 -26.45 -1.72 -60.07
C ASN A 21 -27.02 -2.22 -58.74
N LYS A 22 -28.05 -3.07 -58.77
CA LYS A 22 -28.61 -3.71 -57.56
C LYS A 22 -27.60 -4.65 -56.89
N LEU A 23 -26.85 -5.42 -57.69
CA LEU A 23 -25.78 -6.30 -57.20
C LEU A 23 -24.65 -5.50 -56.55
N ARG A 24 -24.20 -4.42 -57.20
CA ARG A 24 -23.16 -3.52 -56.68
C ARG A 24 -23.54 -2.89 -55.35
N LYS A 25 -24.76 -2.34 -55.24
CA LYS A 25 -25.28 -1.80 -53.96
C LYS A 25 -25.25 -2.87 -52.87
N LYS A 26 -25.70 -4.09 -53.15
CA LYS A 26 -25.70 -5.21 -52.19
C LYS A 26 -24.29 -5.59 -51.72
N MET A 27 -23.28 -5.52 -52.60
CA MET A 27 -21.88 -5.74 -52.23
C MET A 27 -21.33 -4.62 -51.33
N GLU A 28 -21.66 -3.36 -51.62
CA GLU A 28 -21.26 -2.21 -50.82
C GLU A 28 -21.87 -2.29 -49.41
N THR A 29 -23.17 -2.63 -49.30
CA THR A 29 -23.82 -2.83 -47.99
C THR A 29 -23.17 -3.96 -47.19
N LYS A 30 -22.81 -5.08 -47.84
CA LYS A 30 -22.10 -6.19 -47.18
C LYS A 30 -20.72 -5.76 -46.66
N LYS A 31 -19.97 -4.94 -47.41
CA LYS A 31 -18.67 -4.40 -46.98
C LYS A 31 -18.82 -3.50 -45.75
N GLU A 32 -19.82 -2.63 -45.72
CA GLU A 32 -20.12 -1.77 -44.56
C GLU A 32 -20.50 -2.58 -43.31
N LEU A 33 -21.37 -3.59 -43.48
CA LEU A 33 -21.75 -4.50 -42.39
C LEU A 33 -20.55 -5.24 -41.81
N LYS A 34 -19.62 -5.72 -42.66
CA LYS A 34 -18.37 -6.36 -42.22
C LYS A 34 -17.49 -5.40 -41.42
N LYS A 35 -17.32 -4.16 -41.91
CA LYS A 35 -16.53 -3.11 -41.23
C LYS A 35 -17.15 -2.72 -39.87
N LYS A 36 -18.49 -2.65 -39.78
CA LYS A 36 -19.21 -2.39 -38.54
C LYS A 36 -19.07 -3.54 -37.54
N LYS A 37 -19.10 -4.80 -38.00
CA LYS A 37 -18.86 -5.99 -37.18
C LYS A 37 -17.44 -6.02 -36.62
N GLU A 38 -16.43 -5.74 -37.45
CA GLU A 38 -15.03 -5.62 -37.00
C GLU A 38 -14.85 -4.51 -35.96
N ARG A 39 -15.47 -3.35 -36.16
CA ARG A 39 -15.41 -2.24 -35.18
C ARG A 39 -16.05 -2.64 -33.84
N ARG A 40 -17.21 -3.33 -33.87
CA ARG A 40 -17.85 -3.87 -32.65
C ARG A 40 -16.97 -4.89 -31.95
N ASN A 41 -16.34 -5.80 -32.69
CA ASN A 41 -15.42 -6.79 -32.12
C ASN A 41 -14.21 -6.13 -31.46
N LYS A 42 -13.60 -5.12 -32.10
CA LYS A 42 -12.49 -4.36 -31.49
C LYS A 42 -12.90 -3.67 -30.19
N ILE A 43 -14.08 -3.04 -30.17
CA ILE A 43 -14.63 -2.41 -28.95
C ILE A 43 -14.84 -3.48 -27.86
N ALA A 44 -15.46 -4.62 -28.20
CA ALA A 44 -15.69 -5.70 -27.25
C ALA A 44 -14.38 -6.27 -26.67
N ILE A 45 -13.34 -6.45 -27.48
CA ILE A 45 -12.01 -6.89 -27.03
C ILE A 45 -11.38 -5.86 -26.09
N ILE A 46 -11.45 -4.56 -26.42
CA ILE A 46 -10.93 -3.49 -25.56
C ILE A 46 -11.69 -3.46 -24.22
N SER A 47 -13.02 -3.55 -24.25
CA SER A 47 -13.84 -3.62 -23.03
C SER A 47 -13.53 -4.85 -22.18
N LEU A 48 -13.29 -6.01 -22.80
CA LEU A 48 -12.88 -7.23 -22.10
C LEU A 48 -11.50 -7.09 -21.46
N LEU A 49 -10.53 -6.49 -22.16
CA LEU A 49 -9.19 -6.23 -21.62
C LEU A 49 -9.24 -5.25 -20.44
N ILE A 50 -10.08 -4.21 -20.52
CA ILE A 50 -10.31 -3.27 -19.42
C ILE A 50 -10.93 -4.01 -18.22
N PHE A 51 -11.95 -4.84 -18.45
CA PHE A 51 -12.59 -5.62 -17.39
C PHE A 51 -11.63 -6.63 -16.74
N LEU A 52 -10.76 -7.28 -17.53
CA LEU A 52 -9.69 -8.14 -17.02
C LEU A 52 -8.67 -7.36 -16.18
N CYS A 53 -8.27 -6.15 -16.59
CA CYS A 53 -7.40 -5.29 -15.78
C CYS A 53 -8.04 -4.91 -14.42
N PHE A 54 -9.35 -4.67 -14.39
CA PHE A 54 -10.07 -4.40 -13.13
C PHE A 54 -10.17 -5.63 -12.23
N THR A 55 -10.38 -6.83 -12.78
CA THR A 55 -10.51 -8.07 -11.97
C THR A 55 -9.17 -8.54 -11.40
N ILE A 56 -8.05 -8.37 -12.13
CA ILE A 56 -6.69 -8.70 -11.62
C ILE A 56 -6.24 -7.72 -10.52
N SER A 57 -6.92 -6.58 -10.37
CA SER A 57 -6.63 -5.58 -9.32
C SER A 57 -7.24 -5.92 -7.95
N ASN A 58 -8.20 -6.85 -7.88
CA ASN A 58 -9.00 -7.10 -6.66
C ASN A 58 -8.60 -8.36 -5.86
N ALA A 59 -7.55 -9.08 -6.27
CA ALA A 59 -6.90 -10.06 -5.41
C ALA A 59 -5.66 -9.43 -4.76
N GLN A 60 -5.88 -8.37 -3.97
CA GLN A 60 -4.87 -7.92 -3.01
C GLN A 60 -5.17 -8.66 -1.70
N GLU A 61 -4.17 -9.32 -1.11
CA GLU A 61 -4.17 -9.55 0.34
C GLU A 61 -4.42 -8.19 1.00
N HIS A 62 -5.66 -7.92 1.34
CA HIS A 62 -6.05 -6.68 2.00
C HIS A 62 -5.83 -6.91 3.48
N CYS A 63 -4.65 -6.51 3.96
CA CYS A 63 -4.44 -6.38 5.40
C CYS A 63 -5.04 -5.03 5.82
N ASP A 64 -6.24 -5.08 6.39
CA ASP A 64 -6.82 -3.91 7.05
C ASP A 64 -6.11 -3.65 8.38
N PHE A 65 -6.06 -2.39 8.81
CA PHE A 65 -5.39 -2.02 10.05
C PHE A 65 -6.10 -2.62 11.27
N GLU A 66 -7.43 -2.73 11.25
CA GLU A 66 -8.18 -3.35 12.35
C GLU A 66 -7.88 -4.86 12.44
N ASP A 67 -7.80 -5.54 11.30
CA ASP A 67 -7.42 -6.95 11.23
C ASP A 67 -5.98 -7.16 11.72
N PHE A 68 -5.07 -6.24 11.38
CA PHE A 68 -3.72 -6.25 11.93
C PHE A 68 -3.75 -6.16 13.46
N ILE A 69 -4.42 -5.15 14.04
CA ILE A 69 -4.52 -4.98 15.50
C ILE A 69 -5.09 -6.22 16.19
N LYS A 70 -6.11 -6.85 15.60
CA LYS A 70 -6.74 -8.06 16.17
C LYS A 70 -5.80 -9.25 16.26
N ASN A 71 -4.82 -9.33 15.36
CA ASN A 71 -3.89 -10.45 15.23
C ASN A 71 -2.51 -10.15 15.85
N GLU A 72 -2.19 -8.88 16.07
CA GLU A 72 -0.87 -8.40 16.49
C GLU A 72 -0.49 -8.74 17.95
N PHE A 73 -1.48 -8.97 18.82
CA PHE A 73 -1.24 -9.14 20.25
C PHE A 73 -1.51 -10.58 20.73
N PRO A 74 -0.68 -11.14 21.62
CA PRO A 74 -0.99 -12.37 22.34
C PRO A 74 -2.30 -12.25 23.11
N ALA A 75 -3.00 -13.37 23.37
CA ALA A 75 -4.32 -13.36 24.00
C ALA A 75 -4.38 -12.57 25.33
N LYS A 76 -3.31 -12.58 26.13
CA LYS A 76 -3.20 -11.80 27.38
C LYS A 76 -3.16 -10.29 27.12
N GLU A 77 -2.50 -9.86 26.05
CA GLU A 77 -2.32 -8.46 25.67
C GLU A 77 -3.50 -7.91 24.84
N LYS A 78 -4.37 -8.76 24.27
CA LYS A 78 -5.58 -8.34 23.52
C LYS A 78 -6.59 -7.54 24.35
N ASN A 79 -6.43 -7.52 25.67
CA ASN A 79 -7.30 -6.77 26.56
C ASN A 79 -6.76 -5.34 26.76
N PHE A 80 -7.24 -4.43 25.91
CA PHE A 80 -6.96 -3.00 25.98
C PHE A 80 -8.02 -2.26 26.79
N MET A 81 -7.62 -1.14 27.38
CA MET A 81 -8.52 -0.11 27.86
C MET A 81 -8.11 1.22 27.23
N GLU A 82 -9.07 1.96 26.69
CA GLU A 82 -8.80 3.31 26.23
C GLU A 82 -8.33 4.16 27.41
N GLY A 83 -7.28 4.92 27.21
CA GLY A 83 -6.67 5.73 28.26
C GLY A 83 -6.21 7.09 27.77
N LYS A 84 -5.70 7.89 28.71
CA LYS A 84 -5.21 9.24 28.44
C LYS A 84 -3.80 9.38 28.99
N LEU A 85 -2.83 9.58 28.11
CA LEU A 85 -1.51 10.08 28.48
C LEU A 85 -1.54 11.61 28.53
N ASN A 86 -0.83 12.21 29.48
CA ASN A 86 -0.64 13.66 29.49
C ASN A 86 0.39 14.03 28.42
N LEU A 87 -0.08 14.14 27.17
CA LEU A 87 0.76 14.43 26.01
C LEU A 87 1.45 15.78 26.12
N LYS A 88 0.97 16.74 26.94
CA LYS A 88 1.70 18.00 27.21
C LYS A 88 3.07 17.74 27.81
N ASN A 89 3.15 16.80 28.74
CA ASN A 89 4.36 16.46 29.50
C ASN A 89 5.16 15.32 28.87
N ILE A 90 4.60 14.62 27.88
CA ILE A 90 5.25 13.49 27.21
C ILE A 90 5.59 13.87 25.77
N ASN A 91 6.86 13.72 25.40
CA ASN A 91 7.31 13.84 24.02
C ASN A 91 7.66 12.44 23.50
N ILE A 92 6.86 11.92 22.57
CA ILE A 92 7.09 10.58 22.01
C ILE A 92 8.12 10.59 20.87
N GLY A 93 8.62 11.74 20.43
CA GLY A 93 9.48 11.84 19.24
C GLY A 93 10.75 10.98 19.30
N PHE A 94 11.28 10.71 20.50
CA PHE A 94 12.49 9.90 20.67
C PHE A 94 12.28 8.41 20.33
N ILE A 95 11.05 7.89 20.39
CA ILE A 95 10.78 6.47 20.13
C ILE A 95 11.05 6.10 18.65
N PHE A 96 11.15 7.10 17.77
CA PHE A 96 11.48 6.94 16.37
C PHE A 96 12.99 6.93 16.07
N PHE A 97 13.84 7.19 17.08
CA PHE A 97 15.29 7.40 16.94
C PHE A 97 16.17 6.44 17.74
N LYS A 98 15.60 5.46 18.45
CA LYS A 98 16.37 4.29 18.89
C LYS A 98 17.09 3.67 17.67
N PRO A 99 18.16 2.86 17.82
CA PRO A 99 18.88 2.24 16.70
C PRO A 99 17.99 1.22 15.97
N ILE A 100 16.96 1.74 15.32
CA ILE A 100 15.85 1.06 14.68
C ILE A 100 16.12 1.15 13.20
N ARG A 101 16.25 -0.01 12.57
CA ARG A 101 16.10 -0.12 11.14
C ARG A 101 14.62 -0.19 10.81
N TYR A 102 14.08 0.84 10.15
CA TYR A 102 12.75 0.73 9.55
C TYR A 102 12.85 0.07 8.19
N LEU A 103 12.48 -1.20 8.18
CA LEU A 103 12.47 -2.05 7.00
C LEU A 103 11.03 -2.17 6.48
N GLY A 104 10.86 -2.23 5.18
CA GLY A 104 9.54 -2.30 4.57
C GLY A 104 9.52 -2.82 3.15
N PHE A 105 8.33 -2.87 2.60
CA PHE A 105 8.10 -3.13 1.18
C PHE A 105 7.15 -2.11 0.58
N ILE A 106 7.24 -1.94 -0.73
CA ILE A 106 6.25 -1.27 -1.56
C ILE A 106 5.74 -2.22 -2.63
N ASP A 107 4.44 -2.11 -2.94
CA ASP A 107 3.67 -2.96 -3.85
C ASP A 107 3.42 -4.37 -3.29
N SER A 108 2.16 -4.74 -3.03
CA SER A 108 1.82 -6.00 -2.35
C SER A 108 2.14 -7.25 -3.16
N LYS A 109 2.26 -7.14 -4.49
CA LYS A 109 2.55 -8.29 -5.36
C LYS A 109 4.05 -8.56 -5.47
N ILE A 110 4.83 -7.52 -5.78
CA ILE A 110 6.29 -7.67 -5.94
C ILE A 110 7.06 -7.50 -4.64
N LYS A 111 6.46 -6.88 -3.63
CA LYS A 111 7.03 -6.61 -2.31
C LYS A 111 8.45 -6.05 -2.40
N ARG A 112 8.65 -5.01 -3.22
CA ARG A 112 9.98 -4.42 -3.44
C ARG A 112 10.49 -3.79 -2.16
N ARG A 113 11.73 -4.09 -1.78
CA ARG A 113 12.33 -3.58 -0.55
C ARG A 113 12.33 -2.05 -0.52
N MET A 114 12.00 -1.55 0.65
CA MET A 114 12.02 -0.14 1.01
C MET A 114 12.67 0.00 2.39
N ASP A 115 13.60 0.94 2.54
CA ASP A 115 14.05 1.39 3.87
C ASP A 115 13.50 2.79 4.13
N VAL A 116 13.15 3.07 5.39
CA VAL A 116 12.72 4.39 5.85
C VAL A 116 13.72 4.89 6.89
N LYS A 117 14.09 6.17 6.83
CA LYS A 117 14.96 6.80 7.83
C LYS A 117 14.37 8.13 8.25
N PHE A 118 13.98 8.25 9.52
CA PHE A 118 13.65 9.54 10.10
C PHE A 118 14.93 10.36 10.32
N LEU A 119 14.88 11.62 9.92
CA LEU A 119 15.95 12.60 10.11
C LEU A 119 15.61 13.56 11.24
N LYS A 120 14.31 13.87 11.42
CA LYS A 120 13.80 14.70 12.50
C LYS A 120 12.36 14.34 12.80
N ILE A 121 12.02 14.17 14.07
CA ILE A 121 10.66 14.15 14.59
C ILE A 121 10.59 15.20 15.68
N SER A 122 9.71 16.17 15.54
CA SER A 122 9.50 17.21 16.55
C SER A 122 8.03 17.33 16.90
N LYS A 123 7.73 17.35 18.19
CA LYS A 123 6.39 17.64 18.68
C LYS A 123 5.94 19.03 18.22
N SER A 124 4.68 19.16 17.82
CA SER A 124 4.10 20.45 17.42
C SER A 124 3.94 21.36 18.64
N GLU A 125 4.23 22.64 18.45
CA GLU A 125 4.03 23.69 19.47
C GLU A 125 2.56 24.07 19.66
N ILE A 126 1.69 23.68 18.72
CA ILE A 126 0.28 24.09 18.67
C ILE A 126 -0.64 22.95 19.14
N ASN A 127 -0.24 21.69 18.93
CA ASN A 127 -1.07 20.54 19.26
C ASN A 127 -0.21 19.38 19.77
N ASP A 128 -0.40 19.01 21.03
CA ASP A 128 0.36 17.96 21.71
C ASP A 128 0.22 16.56 21.10
N SER A 129 -0.81 16.34 20.27
CA SER A 129 -1.05 15.08 19.55
C SER A 129 -0.39 15.02 18.17
N ILE A 130 0.27 16.09 17.72
CA ILE A 130 0.87 16.18 16.39
C ILE A 130 2.39 16.21 16.48
N TYR A 131 3.02 15.39 15.65
CA TYR A 131 4.46 15.32 15.47
C TYR A 131 4.81 15.61 14.01
N LEU A 132 5.74 16.53 13.79
CA LEU A 132 6.25 16.88 12.47
C LEU A 132 7.44 15.99 12.15
N ALA A 133 7.39 15.33 11.01
CA ALA A 133 8.39 14.37 10.57
C ALA A 133 9.13 14.88 9.34
N LYS A 134 10.45 14.72 9.36
CA LYS A 134 11.31 14.79 8.18
C LYS A 134 12.09 13.49 8.09
N GLY A 135 12.21 12.95 6.89
CA GLY A 135 12.89 11.68 6.69
C GLY A 135 13.26 11.43 5.24
N LYS A 136 13.66 10.20 4.96
CA LYS A 136 13.90 9.72 3.62
C LYS A 136 13.44 8.28 3.43
N THR A 137 12.97 7.98 2.24
CA THR A 137 12.70 6.62 1.76
C THR A 137 13.83 6.21 0.81
N ILE A 138 14.13 4.91 0.79
CA ILE A 138 15.11 4.29 -0.10
C ILE A 138 14.43 3.10 -0.75
N VAL A 139 14.17 3.18 -2.07
CA VAL A 139 13.54 2.11 -2.86
C VAL A 139 14.41 1.81 -4.06
N GLY A 140 15.08 0.65 -4.03
CA GLY A 140 16.15 0.35 -4.99
C GLY A 140 17.22 1.44 -4.94
N LYS A 141 17.51 2.08 -6.08
CA LYS A 141 18.50 3.17 -6.17
C LYS A 141 17.92 4.57 -5.85
N ASN A 142 16.60 4.67 -5.63
CA ASN A 142 15.95 5.96 -5.41
C ASN A 142 15.95 6.29 -3.92
N THR A 143 16.64 7.38 -3.55
CA THR A 143 16.47 8.03 -2.26
C THR A 143 15.61 9.27 -2.43
N ARG A 144 14.55 9.42 -1.62
CA ARG A 144 13.67 10.59 -1.66
C ARG A 144 13.45 11.13 -0.26
N LEU A 145 13.61 12.44 -0.10
CA LEU A 145 13.27 13.13 1.14
C LEU A 145 11.75 13.26 1.24
N PHE A 146 11.25 13.16 2.46
CA PHE A 146 9.85 13.46 2.77
C PHE A 146 9.73 14.38 3.96
N GLU A 147 8.63 15.12 3.98
CA GLU A 147 8.15 15.87 5.15
C GLU A 147 6.68 15.56 5.41
N GLY A 148 6.25 15.66 6.65
CA GLY A 148 4.84 15.49 6.97
C GLY A 148 4.56 15.41 8.45
N LYS A 149 3.48 14.71 8.81
CA LYS A 149 3.03 14.64 10.20
C LYS A 149 2.60 13.24 10.61
N ILE A 150 2.71 12.98 11.91
CA ILE A 150 2.11 11.86 12.62
C ILE A 150 1.13 12.47 13.62
N GLN A 151 -0.11 11.98 13.66
CA GLN A 151 -1.17 12.50 14.50
C GLN A 151 -1.75 11.38 15.35
N ILE A 152 -1.52 11.46 16.66
CA ILE A 152 -2.07 10.53 17.66
C ILE A 152 -3.60 10.57 17.60
N ARG A 153 -4.21 9.38 17.53
CA ARG A 153 -5.66 9.20 17.51
C ARG A 153 -6.17 8.52 18.75
N GLN A 154 -5.54 7.42 19.13
CA GLN A 154 -5.97 6.60 20.24
C GLN A 154 -4.77 6.17 21.06
N ILE A 155 -5.00 6.04 22.36
CA ILE A 155 -4.03 5.57 23.33
C ILE A 155 -4.71 4.47 24.13
N TYR A 156 -4.10 3.31 24.15
CA TYR A 156 -4.59 2.15 24.86
C TYR A 156 -3.59 1.73 25.92
N PHE A 157 -4.10 1.30 27.05
CA PHE A 157 -3.34 0.68 28.14
C PHE A 157 -3.63 -0.81 28.13
N PHE A 158 -2.60 -1.62 28.36
CA PHE A 158 -2.79 -3.05 28.57
C PHE A 158 -3.35 -3.28 29.96
N LYS A 159 -4.35 -4.17 30.08
CA LYS A 159 -4.84 -4.60 31.40
C LYS A 159 -3.80 -5.41 32.17
N TYR A 160 -2.95 -6.14 31.44
CA TYR A 160 -1.88 -6.95 31.98
C TYR A 160 -0.54 -6.39 31.49
N ILE A 161 0.39 -6.18 32.41
CA ILE A 161 1.72 -5.68 32.11
C ILE A 161 2.62 -6.88 31.84
N SER A 162 3.27 -6.92 30.68
CA SER A 162 4.37 -7.85 30.44
C SER A 162 5.59 -7.39 31.23
N THR A 163 6.30 -8.33 31.83
CA THR A 163 7.54 -8.06 32.58
C THR A 163 8.75 -8.78 32.02
N GLY A 164 8.65 -9.29 30.79
CA GLY A 164 9.68 -10.10 30.14
C GLY A 164 9.42 -11.60 30.31
N GLU A 165 10.32 -12.43 29.77
CA GLU A 165 10.17 -13.88 29.79
C GLU A 165 10.40 -14.45 31.20
N GLU A 166 11.43 -13.94 31.89
CA GLU A 166 11.80 -14.35 33.25
C GLU A 166 11.37 -13.33 34.31
N GLY A 167 10.60 -12.30 33.95
CA GLY A 167 10.15 -11.25 34.87
C GLY A 167 11.22 -10.20 35.16
N GLU A 168 12.16 -9.99 34.23
CA GLU A 168 13.29 -9.05 34.34
C GLU A 168 12.83 -7.61 34.60
N MET A 169 11.60 -7.29 34.22
CA MET A 169 10.98 -5.98 34.36
C MET A 169 9.94 -5.92 35.50
N ASP A 170 9.89 -6.93 36.36
CA ASP A 170 9.03 -6.96 37.56
C ASP A 170 9.34 -5.78 38.49
N GLY A 171 8.28 -5.05 38.89
CA GLY A 171 8.41 -3.85 39.72
C GLY A 171 9.06 -2.64 39.01
N ILE A 172 9.54 -2.79 37.77
CA ILE A 172 10.08 -1.71 36.94
C ILE A 172 8.98 -1.07 36.10
N VAL A 173 8.11 -1.86 35.48
CA VAL A 173 7.05 -1.34 34.60
C VAL A 173 5.83 -0.94 35.41
N LYS A 174 5.42 0.33 35.28
CA LYS A 174 4.22 0.88 35.95
C LYS A 174 2.99 0.80 35.07
N SER A 175 3.14 1.02 33.77
CA SER A 175 2.07 0.85 32.80
C SER A 175 2.64 0.61 31.41
N GLN A 176 1.90 -0.10 30.58
CA GLN A 176 2.27 -0.47 29.22
C GLN A 176 1.08 -0.25 28.30
N GLY A 177 1.33 -0.04 27.01
CA GLY A 177 0.24 0.14 26.07
C GLY A 177 0.68 0.37 24.63
N ILE A 178 -0.30 0.79 23.82
CA ILE A 178 -0.08 1.20 22.44
C ILE A 178 -0.61 2.60 22.16
N ILE A 179 -0.04 3.23 21.14
CA ILE A 179 -0.56 4.43 20.50
C ILE A 179 -0.87 4.08 19.05
N ILE A 180 -2.07 4.46 18.62
CA ILE A 180 -2.46 4.43 17.21
C ILE A 180 -2.47 5.87 16.70
N ALA A 181 -1.76 6.11 15.60
CA ALA A 181 -1.68 7.42 14.96
C ALA A 181 -1.89 7.31 13.46
N ASP A 182 -2.40 8.37 12.84
CA ASP A 182 -2.35 8.53 11.39
C ASP A 182 -1.02 9.17 11.00
N TYR A 183 -0.49 8.83 9.83
CA TYR A 183 0.65 9.54 9.25
C TYR A 183 0.35 10.01 7.83
N HIS A 184 0.99 11.11 7.45
CA HIS A 184 0.92 11.68 6.11
C HIS A 184 2.26 12.30 5.76
N PHE A 185 3.02 11.69 4.85
CA PHE A 185 4.32 12.16 4.39
C PHE A 185 4.31 12.46 2.89
N ARG A 186 4.93 13.57 2.51
CA ARG A 186 4.98 14.07 1.15
C ARG A 186 6.43 14.14 0.70
N GLU A 187 6.72 13.47 -0.41
CA GLU A 187 7.99 13.65 -1.12
C GLU A 187 7.92 14.90 -2.02
N ASP A 188 9.06 15.31 -2.57
CA ASP A 188 9.13 16.44 -3.50
C ASP A 188 8.42 16.10 -4.84
N LYS A 189 7.34 16.83 -5.12
CA LYS A 189 6.56 16.71 -6.36
C LYS A 189 7.36 16.98 -7.63
N LYS A 190 8.48 17.71 -7.53
CA LYS A 190 9.33 18.08 -8.68
C LYS A 190 10.24 16.93 -9.13
N LEU A 191 10.48 15.95 -8.28
CA LEU A 191 11.36 14.82 -8.58
C LEU A 191 10.59 13.66 -9.22
N SER A 192 11.29 12.79 -9.94
CA SER A 192 10.73 11.55 -10.47
C SER A 192 10.60 10.49 -9.37
N ALA A 193 9.67 9.54 -9.57
CA ALA A 193 9.42 8.45 -8.62
C ALA A 193 9.10 8.97 -7.20
N THR A 194 8.30 10.03 -7.12
CA THR A 194 7.82 10.59 -5.85
C THR A 194 6.31 10.49 -5.71
N GLY A 195 5.87 10.56 -4.46
CA GLY A 195 4.47 10.44 -4.10
C GLY A 195 4.18 10.87 -2.67
N VAL A 196 3.04 10.38 -2.20
CA VAL A 196 2.54 10.59 -0.85
C VAL A 196 2.47 9.25 -0.14
N PHE A 197 3.07 9.16 1.04
CA PHE A 197 2.83 8.08 1.98
C PHE A 197 1.72 8.48 2.95
N GLU A 198 0.71 7.63 3.11
CA GLU A 198 -0.38 7.85 4.06
C GLU A 198 -0.87 6.52 4.64
N GLY A 199 -1.27 6.52 5.91
CA GLY A 199 -1.72 5.32 6.60
C GLY A 199 -1.79 5.49 8.11
N LYS A 200 -1.70 4.36 8.82
CA LYS A 200 -1.72 4.28 10.28
C LYS A 200 -0.43 3.67 10.82
N VAL A 201 -0.07 4.07 12.02
CA VAL A 201 1.06 3.51 12.77
C VAL A 201 0.63 3.05 14.14
N LEU A 202 1.10 1.87 14.53
CA LEU A 202 1.04 1.35 15.89
C LEU A 202 2.41 1.53 16.56
N LEU A 203 2.42 2.10 17.76
CA LEU A 203 3.61 2.30 18.58
C LEU A 203 3.37 1.62 19.94
N ARG A 204 4.27 0.74 20.38
CA ARG A 204 4.24 0.14 21.72
C ARG A 204 5.11 0.96 22.66
N TRP A 205 4.61 1.18 23.87
CA TRP A 205 5.25 2.00 24.89
C TRP A 205 5.08 1.42 26.29
N TYR A 206 5.98 1.80 27.19
CA TYR A 206 5.77 1.61 28.62
C TYR A 206 6.22 2.84 29.41
N VAL A 207 5.71 2.95 30.64
CA VAL A 207 6.15 3.93 31.64
C VAL A 207 6.73 3.13 32.80
N ASN A 208 7.94 3.46 33.22
CA ASN A 208 8.56 2.80 34.37
C ASN A 208 8.05 3.37 35.72
N ASN A 209 8.45 2.75 36.82
CA ASN A 209 8.11 3.15 38.18
C ASN A 209 8.57 4.58 38.55
N LYS A 210 9.56 5.14 37.83
CA LYS A 210 10.01 6.53 37.94
C LYS A 210 9.18 7.52 37.09
N GLY A 211 8.17 7.05 36.37
CA GLY A 211 7.32 7.88 35.51
C GLY A 211 7.94 8.22 34.15
N VAL A 212 9.01 7.55 33.74
CA VAL A 212 9.68 7.80 32.45
C VAL A 212 8.96 7.03 31.35
N PHE A 213 8.41 7.77 30.38
CA PHE A 213 7.85 7.21 29.14
C PHE A 213 8.97 6.66 28.25
N SER A 214 8.82 5.43 27.77
CA SER A 214 9.86 4.68 27.06
C SER A 214 9.31 3.96 25.84
N TYR A 215 10.16 3.83 24.82
CA TYR A 215 9.94 2.86 23.74
C TYR A 215 9.91 1.46 24.35
N ASP A 216 8.87 0.69 24.05
CA ASP A 216 8.78 -0.68 24.52
C ASP A 216 9.93 -1.50 23.98
N THR A 217 10.62 -2.22 24.87
CA THR A 217 11.66 -3.19 24.55
C THR A 217 11.53 -4.41 25.46
N ILE A 218 10.40 -4.57 26.16
CA ILE A 218 10.26 -5.55 27.25
C ILE A 218 10.44 -6.98 26.72
N ASN A 219 9.86 -7.25 25.55
CA ASN A 219 9.94 -8.55 24.89
C ASN A 219 10.84 -8.49 23.64
N ASN A 220 11.88 -7.64 23.61
CA ASN A 220 12.68 -7.45 22.38
C ASN A 220 13.56 -8.65 21.99
N PHE A 221 13.69 -9.64 22.89
CA PHE A 221 14.32 -10.93 22.62
C PHE A 221 13.34 -11.95 22.00
N SER A 222 12.04 -11.66 21.98
CA SER A 222 11.04 -12.55 21.39
C SER A 222 11.16 -12.57 19.87
N ASP A 223 11.03 -13.75 19.29
CA ASP A 223 11.04 -14.00 17.85
C ASP A 223 9.98 -13.16 17.11
N ASP A 224 8.81 -12.97 17.71
CA ASP A 224 7.70 -12.19 17.12
C ASP A 224 7.78 -10.69 17.41
N TYR A 225 8.82 -10.24 18.11
CA TYR A 225 8.92 -8.87 18.55
C TYR A 225 8.91 -7.88 17.39
N ASN A 226 8.03 -6.89 17.50
CA ASN A 226 7.95 -5.81 16.56
C ASN A 226 7.44 -4.54 17.26
N ASN A 227 7.77 -3.39 16.69
CA ASN A 227 7.27 -2.11 17.18
C ASN A 227 7.30 -1.07 16.05
N ASN A 228 6.68 0.09 16.26
CA ASN A 228 6.59 1.16 15.29
C ASN A 228 6.15 0.66 13.89
N GLN A 229 5.01 -0.01 13.85
CA GLN A 229 4.48 -0.72 12.68
C GLN A 229 3.60 0.22 11.85
N PHE A 230 4.05 0.57 10.65
CA PHE A 230 3.35 1.43 9.69
C PHE A 230 2.68 0.61 8.62
N ILE A 231 1.36 0.75 8.50
CA ILE A 231 0.54 0.15 7.46
C ILE A 231 -0.10 1.27 6.65
N GLY A 232 0.10 1.23 5.34
CA GLY A 232 -0.51 2.23 4.49
C GLY A 232 -0.15 2.11 3.03
N THR A 233 -0.13 3.26 2.35
CA THR A 233 0.02 3.32 0.91
C THR A 233 0.99 4.42 0.49
N TRP A 234 1.60 4.21 -0.68
CA TRP A 234 2.29 5.23 -1.45
C TRP A 234 1.49 5.54 -2.72
N THR A 235 1.20 6.82 -2.97
CA THR A 235 0.48 7.28 -4.16
C THR A 235 1.38 8.16 -5.01
N SER A 236 1.63 7.73 -6.25
CA SER A 236 2.49 8.45 -7.19
C SER A 236 1.93 9.83 -7.56
N TYR A 237 2.75 10.87 -7.51
CA TYR A 237 2.34 12.18 -8.03
C TYR A 237 2.17 12.20 -9.55
N LYS A 238 3.04 11.49 -10.28
CA LYS A 238 3.04 11.50 -11.75
C LYS A 238 1.88 10.70 -12.34
N THR A 239 1.56 9.56 -11.74
CA THR A 239 0.62 8.60 -12.33
C THR A 239 -0.68 8.44 -11.55
N GLY A 240 -0.75 8.93 -10.31
CA GLY A 240 -1.88 8.68 -9.42
C GLY A 240 -1.99 7.23 -8.93
N VAL A 241 -1.11 6.33 -9.38
CA VAL A 241 -1.13 4.91 -8.97
C VAL A 241 -0.84 4.82 -7.48
N LYS A 242 -1.75 4.16 -6.76
CA LYS A 242 -1.65 3.83 -5.34
C LYS A 242 -1.10 2.42 -5.17
N LYS A 243 -0.15 2.26 -4.26
CA LYS A 243 0.50 0.98 -3.91
C LYS A 243 0.50 0.79 -2.41
N VAL A 244 0.36 -0.45 -1.94
CA VAL A 244 0.63 -0.80 -0.53
C VAL A 244 2.08 -0.44 -0.23
N ALA A 245 2.31 0.17 0.93
CA ALA A 245 3.64 0.49 1.44
C ALA A 245 3.61 0.30 2.95
N ASN A 246 4.22 -0.78 3.43
CA ASN A 246 4.25 -1.13 4.85
C ASN A 246 5.71 -1.22 5.31
N TRP A 247 5.98 -0.75 6.52
CA TRP A 247 7.31 -0.78 7.12
C TRP A 247 7.22 -0.79 8.64
N GLY A 248 8.24 -1.30 9.31
CA GLY A 248 8.24 -1.42 10.76
C GLY A 248 9.64 -1.59 11.34
N ALA A 249 9.73 -1.55 12.67
CA ALA A 249 10.92 -1.96 13.39
C ALA A 249 10.87 -3.48 13.66
N HIS A 250 12.01 -4.15 13.52
CA HIS A 250 12.23 -5.60 13.69
C HIS A 250 11.50 -6.48 12.65
N ARG A 251 10.18 -6.34 12.51
CA ARG A 251 9.38 -7.00 11.48
C ARG A 251 8.50 -6.01 10.71
N ILE A 252 8.03 -6.44 9.55
CA ILE A 252 7.21 -5.63 8.63
C ILE A 252 5.75 -6.04 8.79
N PRO A 253 4.82 -5.10 9.05
CA PRO A 253 3.43 -5.47 9.27
C PRO A 253 2.78 -5.87 7.95
N CYS A 254 1.93 -6.90 8.03
CA CYS A 254 1.24 -7.47 6.86
C CYS A 254 2.20 -7.86 5.73
N SER A 255 3.36 -8.42 6.07
CA SER A 255 4.35 -8.90 5.11
C SER A 255 3.88 -10.14 4.33
N GLY A 256 2.91 -10.89 4.88
CA GLY A 256 2.47 -12.16 4.31
C GLY A 256 3.64 -13.11 4.10
N ASP A 257 3.66 -13.82 2.98
CA ASP A 257 4.75 -14.73 2.60
C ASP A 257 6.11 -14.09 2.26
N LEU A 258 6.28 -12.77 2.49
CA LEU A 258 7.60 -12.14 2.41
C LEU A 258 8.46 -12.53 3.59
N ASP A 259 7.90 -12.56 4.80
CA ASP A 259 8.65 -12.94 6.00
C ASP A 259 8.46 -14.44 6.25
N ILE A 260 9.53 -15.21 6.11
CA ILE A 260 9.58 -16.65 6.40
C ILE A 260 10.47 -16.95 7.61
N GLY A 261 10.89 -15.92 8.33
CA GLY A 261 11.82 -16.05 9.44
C GLY A 261 11.13 -16.53 10.71
N ALA A 262 11.67 -17.58 11.32
CA ALA A 262 11.20 -18.08 12.61
C ALA A 262 11.54 -17.08 13.73
N ALA A 263 12.80 -16.64 13.81
CA ALA A 263 13.30 -15.73 14.85
C ALA A 263 13.37 -14.26 14.42
N GLU A 264 14.19 -13.95 13.41
CA GLU A 264 14.29 -12.60 12.84
C GLU A 264 13.59 -12.55 11.48
N PHE A 265 13.28 -11.35 10.98
CA PHE A 265 12.75 -11.19 9.63
C PHE A 265 13.68 -11.89 8.63
N MET A 266 13.12 -12.79 7.82
CA MET A 266 13.86 -13.45 6.74
C MET A 266 13.06 -13.32 5.44
N PRO A 267 13.57 -12.60 4.42
CA PRO A 267 12.83 -12.47 3.18
C PRO A 267 12.77 -13.80 2.46
N ASN A 268 11.60 -14.14 1.92
CA ASN A 268 11.44 -15.30 1.05
C ASN A 268 12.24 -15.12 -0.24
N GLU A 269 12.98 -16.16 -0.64
CA GLU A 269 13.88 -16.17 -1.82
C GLU A 269 13.21 -15.67 -3.10
N LYS A 270 11.91 -15.94 -3.27
CA LYS A 270 11.17 -15.47 -4.45
C LYS A 270 11.15 -13.94 -4.62
N TYR A 271 11.41 -13.20 -3.54
CA TYR A 271 11.48 -11.75 -3.53
C TYR A 271 12.90 -11.19 -3.67
N TYR A 272 13.95 -12.00 -3.65
CA TYR A 272 15.36 -11.54 -3.69
C TYR A 272 15.65 -10.53 -4.79
N LYS A 273 15.18 -10.82 -6.01
CA LYS A 273 15.30 -9.93 -7.19
C LYS A 273 14.66 -8.54 -7.02
N TYR A 274 13.84 -8.33 -5.99
CA TYR A 274 13.22 -7.05 -5.65
C TYR A 274 13.95 -6.29 -4.54
N GLY A 275 15.23 -6.59 -4.34
CA GLY A 275 16.13 -5.88 -3.43
C GLY A 275 16.34 -6.59 -2.10
N TRP A 276 15.97 -7.87 -1.99
CA TRP A 276 16.09 -8.64 -0.74
C TRP A 276 17.30 -9.58 -0.71
N GLU A 277 17.96 -9.82 -1.85
CA GLU A 277 19.10 -10.75 -1.97
C GLU A 277 20.28 -10.41 -1.05
N ASP A 278 20.53 -9.12 -0.81
CA ASP A 278 21.60 -8.61 0.04
C ASP A 278 21.13 -8.26 1.46
N TYR A 279 19.89 -8.63 1.81
CA TYR A 279 19.39 -8.40 3.16
C TYR A 279 20.13 -9.28 4.17
N LYS A 280 20.48 -8.68 5.30
CA LYS A 280 21.00 -9.35 6.48
C LYS A 280 20.20 -8.85 7.68
N PRO A 281 19.71 -9.75 8.55
CA PRO A 281 19.11 -9.39 9.82
C PRO A 281 19.97 -8.43 10.63
#